data_AF-A0A0C1HGA6-F1
#
_entry.id   AF-A0A0C1HGA6-F1
#
_cell.length_a   1.000
_cell.length_b   1.000
_cell.length_c   1.000
_cell.angle_alpha   90.00
_cell.angle_beta   90.00
_cell.angle_gamma   90.00
#
_symmetry.space_group_name_H-M   'P 1'
#
loop_
_entity.id
_entity.type
_entity.pdbx_description
1 polymer ?
#
loop_
_entity_poly.entity_id
_entity_poly.type
_entity_poly.pdbx_seq_one_letter_code
_entity_poly.pdbx_strand_id
1 'polypeptide(L)'
;MHLDTKRLPLLKGQKATDKRDYLFVAIDDFSRELYAAILPDKTADSAAKFLTEHLIDPCPYLIECVYSDNGTEYKGSANHAFGVACYENGIGQKFTRVARPQTNGKAERVIRTLMEMWHEKQLFDSPEHRRKELCRFVNFYNTVKPHRRLNGDTPFEVLQAYFSQPVA
;
A
#
# COMPACT_ATOMS: atom_id res chain seq x y z
N MET A 1 2.45 -6.67 7.20
CA MET A 1 2.19 -5.78 6.04
C MET A 1 3.49 -5.40 5.33
N HIS A 2 3.54 -5.48 4.01
CA HIS A 2 4.67 -4.98 3.20
C HIS A 2 4.29 -3.62 2.58
N LEU A 3 5.13 -2.61 2.79
CA LEU A 3 4.92 -1.22 2.39
C LEU A 3 5.88 -0.82 1.26
N ASP A 4 5.39 0.00 0.34
CA ASP A 4 6.23 0.67 -0.65
C ASP A 4 5.53 1.94 -1.19
N THR A 5 6.31 2.83 -1.81
CA THR A 5 5.84 4.09 -2.35
C THR A 5 6.26 4.26 -3.80
N LYS A 6 5.31 4.59 -4.67
CA LYS A 6 5.56 4.89 -6.09
C LYS A 6 5.24 6.34 -6.42
N ARG A 7 6.22 7.08 -6.93
CA ARG A 7 5.95 8.37 -7.60
C ARG A 7 5.11 8.11 -8.86
N LEU A 8 3.92 8.70 -8.94
CA LEU A 8 2.99 8.52 -10.05
C LEU A 8 3.38 9.39 -11.25
N PRO A 9 3.05 8.97 -12.49
CA PRO A 9 3.13 9.84 -13.66
C PRO A 9 2.21 11.05 -13.53
N LEU A 10 2.56 12.14 -14.23
CA LEU A 10 1.69 13.31 -14.35
C LEU A 10 0.34 12.95 -14.96
N LEU A 11 -0.66 13.75 -14.64
CA LEU A 11 -1.90 13.80 -15.39
C LEU A 11 -1.66 14.48 -16.74
N LYS A 12 -2.54 14.17 -17.70
CA LYS A 12 -2.51 14.81 -19.01
C LYS A 12 -2.66 16.32 -18.85
N GLY A 13 -1.79 17.10 -19.49
CA GLY A 13 -1.81 18.56 -19.44
C GLY A 13 -0.98 19.19 -18.32
N GLN A 14 -0.47 18.41 -17.37
CA GLN A 14 0.48 18.92 -16.37
C GLN A 14 1.89 19.05 -16.95
N LYS A 15 2.65 20.01 -16.43
CA LYS A 15 4.03 20.32 -16.82
C LYS A 15 5.02 19.48 -16.01
N ALA A 16 6.22 19.29 -16.56
CA ALA A 16 7.28 18.54 -15.88
C ALA A 16 7.63 19.10 -14.48
N THR A 17 7.48 20.42 -14.30
CA THR A 17 7.71 21.17 -13.06
C THR A 17 6.60 21.02 -12.02
N ASP A 18 5.43 20.49 -12.41
CA ASP A 18 4.32 20.33 -11.49
C ASP A 18 4.61 19.23 -10.47
N LYS A 19 4.12 19.43 -9.24
CA LYS A 19 4.24 18.46 -8.17
C LYS A 19 3.63 17.12 -8.58
N ARG A 20 4.33 16.05 -8.22
CA ARG A 20 3.90 14.67 -8.49
C ARG A 20 3.20 14.13 -7.26
N ASP A 21 2.09 13.44 -7.46
CA ASP A 21 1.49 12.62 -6.42
C ASP A 21 2.28 11.32 -6.22
N TYR A 22 2.10 10.73 -5.04
CA TYR A 22 2.74 9.49 -4.61
C TYR A 22 1.68 8.47 -4.21
N LEU A 23 1.80 7.27 -4.78
CA LEU A 23 0.99 6.11 -4.44
C LEU A 23 1.70 5.37 -3.31
N PHE A 24 1.09 5.35 -2.14
CA PHE A 24 1.48 4.50 -1.03
C PHE A 24 0.69 3.20 -1.11
N VAL A 25 1.36 2.07 -0.90
CA VAL A 25 0.72 0.75 -0.87
C VAL A 25 1.12 -0.01 0.38
N ALA A 26 0.20 -0.81 0.89
CA ALA A 26 0.47 -1.88 1.83
C ALA A 26 -0.16 -3.17 1.29
N ILE A 27 0.57 -4.27 1.34
CA ILE A 27 0.03 -5.59 1.00
C ILE A 27 0.22 -6.54 2.16
N ASP A 28 -0.86 -7.25 2.52
CA ASP A 28 -0.79 -8.28 3.53
C ASP A 28 0.03 -9.48 3.05
N ASP A 29 0.74 -10.10 4.00
CA ASP A 29 1.64 -11.19 3.66
C ASP A 29 0.92 -12.52 3.39
N PHE A 30 -0.18 -12.72 4.11
CA PHE A 30 -0.97 -13.94 4.12
C PHE A 30 -2.07 -13.88 3.05
N SER A 31 -3.01 -12.95 3.19
CA SER A 31 -4.21 -12.85 2.34
C SER A 31 -3.96 -12.15 1.02
N ARG A 32 -2.87 -11.38 0.91
CA ARG A 32 -2.61 -10.43 -0.19
C ARG A 32 -3.60 -9.28 -0.25
N GLU A 33 -4.33 -9.00 0.83
CA GLU A 33 -5.19 -7.82 0.86
C GLU A 33 -4.36 -6.56 0.63
N LEU A 34 -4.84 -5.73 -0.29
CA LEU A 34 -4.19 -4.53 -0.76
C LEU A 34 -4.85 -3.29 -0.15
N TYR A 35 -4.02 -2.42 0.41
CA TYR A 35 -4.36 -1.07 0.84
C TYR A 35 -3.54 -0.10 -0.01
N ALA A 36 -4.18 0.96 -0.52
CA ALA A 36 -3.48 1.95 -1.33
C ALA A 36 -4.13 3.34 -1.21
N ALA A 37 -3.31 4.36 -1.20
CA ALA A 37 -3.77 5.76 -1.21
C ALA A 37 -2.81 6.65 -2.01
N ILE A 38 -3.33 7.77 -2.51
CA ILE A 38 -2.55 8.79 -3.22
C ILE A 38 -2.39 10.00 -2.32
N LEU A 39 -1.14 10.31 -1.98
CA LEU A 39 -0.75 11.44 -1.14
C LEU A 39 0.11 12.44 -1.93
N PRO A 40 0.13 13.72 -1.51
CA PRO A 40 0.74 14.80 -2.30
C PRO A 40 2.27 14.78 -2.33
N ASP A 41 2.91 14.03 -1.44
CA ASP A 41 4.37 13.98 -1.31
C ASP A 41 4.86 12.66 -0.70
N LYS A 42 6.19 12.51 -0.67
CA LYS A 42 6.92 11.34 -0.16
C LYS A 42 7.60 11.68 1.17
N THR A 43 6.84 12.20 2.13
CA THR A 43 7.33 12.60 3.45
C THR A 43 7.00 11.55 4.52
N ALA A 44 7.68 11.65 5.67
CA ALA A 44 7.37 10.84 6.85
C ALA A 44 5.95 11.09 7.37
N ASP A 45 5.47 12.33 7.30
CA ASP A 45 4.10 12.70 7.69
C ASP A 45 3.05 12.08 6.76
N SER A 46 3.29 12.12 5.44
CA SER A 46 2.43 11.41 4.49
C SER A 46 2.45 9.90 4.72
N ALA A 47 3.60 9.29 4.99
CA ALA A 47 3.67 7.88 5.32
C ALA A 47 2.93 7.55 6.63
N ALA A 48 3.05 8.40 7.66
CA ALA A 48 2.33 8.25 8.93
C ALA A 48 0.81 8.34 8.71
N LYS A 49 0.37 9.33 7.92
CA LYS A 49 -1.03 9.49 7.53
C LYS A 49 -1.55 8.26 6.79
N PHE A 50 -0.76 7.71 5.86
CA PHE A 50 -1.11 6.47 5.17
C PHE A 50 -1.28 5.30 6.14
N LEU A 51 -0.34 5.15 7.09
CA LEU A 51 -0.41 4.12 8.11
C LEU A 51 -1.69 4.22 8.95
N THR A 52 -2.01 5.41 9.46
CA THR A 52 -3.16 5.57 10.37
C THR A 52 -4.48 5.53 9.62
N GLU A 53 -4.66 6.40 8.61
CA GLU A 53 -5.98 6.64 7.99
C GLU A 53 -6.33 5.66 6.87
N HIS A 54 -5.33 5.03 6.25
CA HIS A 54 -5.53 4.22 5.05
C HIS A 54 -5.09 2.76 5.21
N LEU A 55 -4.48 2.42 6.34
CA LEU A 55 -4.08 1.07 6.64
C LEU A 55 -4.68 0.61 7.98
N ILE A 56 -4.44 1.29 9.10
CA ILE A 56 -4.96 0.87 10.41
C ILE A 56 -6.48 1.02 10.47
N ASP A 57 -7.02 2.21 10.20
CA ASP A 57 -8.46 2.49 10.30
C ASP A 57 -9.36 1.50 9.50
N PRO A 58 -9.04 1.15 8.24
CA PRO A 58 -9.84 0.18 7.48
C PRO A 58 -9.49 -1.29 7.73
N CYS A 59 -8.38 -1.61 8.40
CA CYS A 59 -7.93 -3.00 8.53
C CYS A 59 -8.71 -3.74 9.64
N PRO A 60 -9.38 -4.87 9.33
CA PRO A 60 -10.23 -5.55 10.30
C PRO A 60 -9.45 -6.42 11.30
N TYR A 61 -8.11 -6.35 11.29
CA TYR A 61 -7.23 -7.18 12.12
C TYR A 61 -5.99 -6.43 12.60
N LEU A 62 -5.35 -6.98 13.63
CA LEU A 62 -4.15 -6.41 14.22
C LEU A 62 -2.96 -6.50 13.24
N ILE A 63 -2.27 -5.37 13.06
CA ILE A 63 -1.04 -5.30 12.29
C ILE A 63 0.14 -5.37 13.26
N GLU A 64 0.74 -6.56 13.42
CA GLU A 64 1.89 -6.72 14.33
C GLU A 64 3.16 -6.04 13.82
N CYS A 65 3.35 -6.04 12.49
CA CYS A 65 4.60 -5.58 11.90
C CYS A 65 4.44 -5.10 10.44
N VAL A 66 5.14 -4.01 10.14
CA VAL A 66 5.33 -3.47 8.80
C VAL A 66 6.75 -3.71 8.30
N TYR A 67 6.86 -4.05 7.01
CA TYR A 67 8.11 -4.26 6.30
C TYR A 67 8.24 -3.22 5.18
N SER A 68 9.31 -2.43 5.16
CA SER A 68 9.55 -1.43 4.10
C SER A 68 11.01 -1.45 3.63
N ASP A 69 11.30 -0.69 2.58
CA ASP A 69 12.67 -0.34 2.23
C ASP A 69 13.24 0.70 3.23
N ASN A 70 14.48 1.13 3.01
CA ASN A 70 15.13 2.15 3.84
C ASN A 70 14.83 3.59 3.36
N GLY A 71 13.70 3.80 2.67
CA GLY A 71 13.26 5.11 2.22
C GLY A 71 13.12 6.10 3.37
N THR A 72 13.42 7.37 3.10
CA THR A 72 13.38 8.45 4.11
C THR A 72 11.98 8.75 4.62
N GLU A 73 10.94 8.26 3.94
CA GLU A 73 9.56 8.31 4.40
C GLU A 73 9.23 7.26 5.46
N TYR A 74 10.01 6.17 5.51
CA TYR A 74 9.80 5.05 6.45
C TYR A 74 10.86 5.01 7.54
N LYS A 75 12.07 5.53 7.28
CA LYS A 75 13.21 5.45 8.18
C LYS A 75 13.82 6.83 8.44
N GLY A 76 13.91 7.20 9.71
CA GLY A 76 14.54 8.45 10.15
C GLY A 76 15.00 8.42 11.61
N SER A 77 15.12 9.60 12.21
CA SER A 77 15.52 9.80 13.60
C SER A 77 14.40 9.46 14.59
N ALA A 78 14.62 9.63 15.90
CA ALA A 78 13.66 9.29 16.95
C ALA A 78 12.29 9.98 16.80
N ASN A 79 12.24 11.18 16.23
CA ASN A 79 11.00 11.95 16.02
C ASN A 79 10.44 11.76 14.59
N HIS A 80 10.86 10.72 13.89
CA HIS A 80 10.36 10.43 12.55
C HIS A 80 8.88 10.06 12.61
N ALA A 81 8.02 10.86 11.96
CA ALA A 81 6.55 10.78 12.10
C ALA A 81 6.00 9.36 11.87
N PHE A 82 6.41 8.66 10.81
CA PHE A 82 6.00 7.27 10.57
C PHE A 82 6.48 6.31 11.67
N GLY A 83 7.67 6.56 12.21
CA GLY A 83 8.25 5.72 13.26
C GLY A 83 7.50 5.88 14.59
N VAL A 84 7.14 7.13 14.93
CA VAL A 84 6.27 7.46 16.07
C VAL A 84 4.89 6.83 15.90
N ALA A 85 4.26 6.99 14.73
CA ALA A 85 2.95 6.40 14.46
C ALA A 85 2.95 4.87 14.60
N CYS A 86 4.00 4.18 14.13
CA CYS A 86 4.15 2.75 14.35
C CYS A 86 4.24 2.42 15.84
N TYR A 87 5.07 3.14 16.60
CA TYR A 87 5.26 2.91 18.04
C TYR A 87 3.96 3.12 18.83
N GLU A 88 3.24 4.22 18.58
CA GLU A 88 1.99 4.56 19.26
C GLU A 88 0.89 3.52 19.00
N ASN A 89 0.90 2.88 17.84
CA ASN A 89 -0.07 1.83 17.48
C ASN A 89 0.44 0.40 17.79
N GLY A 90 1.58 0.25 18.48
CA GLY A 90 2.12 -1.06 18.85
C GLY A 90 2.63 -1.89 17.66
N ILE A 91 2.97 -1.24 16.54
CA ILE A 91 3.38 -1.89 15.29
C ILE A 91 4.91 -1.94 15.20
N GLY A 92 5.46 -3.14 15.08
CA GLY A 92 6.89 -3.34 14.83
C GLY A 92 7.31 -2.88 13.42
N GLN A 93 8.46 -2.24 13.30
CA GLN A 93 9.05 -1.89 12.00
C GLN A 93 10.22 -2.80 11.65
N LYS A 94 10.22 -3.32 10.42
CA LYS A 94 11.34 -4.09 9.86
C LYS A 94 11.72 -3.53 8.50
N PHE A 95 13.03 -3.46 8.25
CA PHE A 95 13.56 -2.91 7.02
C PHE A 95 14.23 -3.99 6.18
N THR A 96 14.15 -3.85 4.86
CA THR A 96 14.96 -4.68 3.95
C THR A 96 16.45 -4.55 4.28
N ARG A 97 17.18 -5.66 4.26
CA ARG A 97 18.64 -5.62 4.37
C ARG A 97 19.23 -4.98 3.12
N VAL A 98 20.22 -4.10 3.30
CA VAL A 98 21.00 -3.52 2.19
C VAL A 98 21.54 -4.65 1.31
N ALA A 99 21.41 -4.49 -0.02
CA ALA A 99 21.79 -5.47 -1.03
C ALA A 99 21.03 -6.82 -1.04
N ARG A 100 19.84 -6.90 -0.43
CA ARG A 100 18.92 -8.06 -0.56
C ARG A 100 17.52 -7.63 -1.06
N PRO A 101 17.39 -7.29 -2.35
CA PRO A 101 16.16 -6.74 -2.95
C PRO A 101 14.93 -7.65 -2.84
N GLN A 102 15.12 -8.96 -2.59
CA GLN A 102 14.04 -9.94 -2.52
C GLN A 102 13.03 -9.69 -1.37
N THR A 103 13.41 -8.91 -0.35
CA THR A 103 12.60 -8.76 0.88
C THR A 103 11.40 -7.80 0.74
N ASN A 104 11.38 -6.87 -0.23
CA ASN A 104 10.20 -6.04 -0.51
C ASN A 104 9.46 -6.41 -1.81
N GLY A 105 9.82 -7.53 -2.44
CA GLY A 105 9.30 -7.90 -3.76
C GLY A 105 7.78 -8.12 -3.82
N LYS A 106 7.09 -8.21 -2.68
CA LYS A 106 5.62 -8.29 -2.60
C LYS A 106 4.97 -6.93 -2.86
N ALA A 107 5.43 -5.88 -2.18
CA ALA A 107 4.95 -4.52 -2.39
C ALA A 107 5.32 -4.00 -3.79
N GLU A 108 6.55 -4.23 -4.24
CA GLU A 108 7.00 -3.87 -5.59
C GLU A 108 6.14 -4.56 -6.68
N ARG A 109 5.81 -5.84 -6.48
CA ARG A 109 4.98 -6.60 -7.42
C ARG A 109 3.54 -6.07 -7.47
N VAL A 110 2.96 -5.68 -6.34
CA VAL A 110 1.59 -5.13 -6.36
C VAL A 110 1.57 -3.72 -6.96
N ILE A 111 2.61 -2.90 -6.75
CA ILE A 111 2.77 -1.63 -7.47
C ILE A 111 2.79 -1.87 -8.98
N ARG A 112 3.58 -2.84 -9.46
CA ARG A 112 3.58 -3.17 -10.89
C ARG A 112 2.19 -3.59 -11.39
N THR A 113 1.47 -4.40 -10.61
CA THR A 113 0.09 -4.81 -10.94
C THR A 113 -0.86 -3.61 -11.04
N LEU A 114 -0.79 -2.69 -10.08
CA LEU A 114 -1.55 -1.43 -10.09
C LEU A 114 -1.23 -0.59 -11.33
N MET A 115 0.04 -0.50 -11.73
CA MET A 115 0.41 0.26 -12.92
C MET A 115 -0.12 -0.40 -14.20
N GLU A 116 0.13 -1.70 -14.38
CA GLU A 116 -0.22 -2.44 -15.60
C GLU A 116 -1.74 -2.60 -15.80
N MET A 117 -2.49 -2.83 -14.70
CA MET A 117 -3.91 -3.16 -14.77
C MET A 117 -4.84 -1.96 -14.55
N TRP A 118 -4.37 -0.91 -13.87
CA TRP A 118 -5.19 0.27 -13.58
C TRP A 118 -4.63 1.51 -14.25
N HIS A 119 -3.43 1.95 -13.86
CA HIS A 119 -2.92 3.25 -14.28
C HIS A 119 -2.73 3.35 -15.80
N GLU A 120 -2.20 2.31 -16.44
CA GLU A 120 -1.97 2.26 -17.89
C GLU A 120 -3.25 2.04 -18.71
N LYS A 121 -4.35 1.64 -18.07
CA LYS A 121 -5.62 1.35 -18.74
C LYS A 121 -6.58 2.53 -18.74
N GLN A 122 -6.22 3.62 -18.07
CA GLN A 122 -7.14 4.71 -17.80
C GLN A 122 -6.50 6.08 -18.00
N LEU A 123 -7.28 6.99 -18.58
CA LEU A 123 -6.97 8.41 -18.54
C LEU A 123 -7.69 9.03 -17.34
N PHE A 124 -6.98 9.90 -16.64
CA PHE A 124 -7.50 10.57 -15.45
C PHE A 124 -7.68 12.05 -15.75
N ASP A 125 -8.90 12.55 -15.55
CA ASP A 125 -9.25 13.95 -15.85
C ASP A 125 -8.78 14.91 -14.76
N SER A 126 -8.71 14.43 -13.51
CA SER A 126 -8.28 15.21 -12.35
C SER A 126 -7.61 14.32 -11.29
N PRO A 127 -6.91 14.90 -10.30
CA PRO A 127 -6.41 14.16 -9.14
C PRO A 127 -7.53 13.44 -8.38
N GLU A 128 -8.69 14.06 -8.24
CA GLU A 128 -9.87 13.50 -7.56
C GLU A 128 -10.43 12.31 -8.34
N HIS A 129 -10.53 12.43 -9.67
CA HIS A 129 -10.89 11.31 -10.53
C HIS A 129 -9.89 10.16 -10.33
N ARG A 130 -8.57 10.42 -10.39
CA ARG A 130 -7.55 9.39 -10.15
C ARG A 130 -7.69 8.69 -8.80
N ARG A 131 -7.93 9.43 -7.71
CA ARG A 131 -8.16 8.85 -6.38
C ARG A 131 -9.38 7.93 -6.34
N LYS A 132 -10.50 8.37 -6.94
CA LYS A 132 -11.74 7.57 -7.01
C LYS A 132 -11.53 6.26 -7.75
N GLU A 133 -10.79 6.31 -8.86
CA GLU A 133 -10.51 5.12 -9.67
C GLU A 133 -9.54 4.17 -8.99
N LEU A 134 -8.59 4.69 -8.20
CA LEU A 134 -7.76 3.84 -7.34
C LEU A 134 -8.64 3.07 -6.35
N CYS A 135 -9.57 3.73 -5.65
CA CYS A 135 -10.48 3.04 -4.71
C CYS A 135 -11.30 1.94 -5.42
N ARG A 136 -11.81 2.22 -6.63
CA ARG A 136 -12.52 1.21 -7.44
C ARG A 136 -11.64 0.02 -7.78
N PHE A 137 -10.39 0.28 -8.17
CA PHE A 137 -9.46 -0.79 -8.50
C PHE A 137 -9.05 -1.61 -7.29
N VAL A 138 -8.80 -0.98 -6.13
CA VAL A 138 -8.48 -1.70 -4.88
C VAL A 138 -9.64 -2.63 -4.49
N ASN A 139 -10.88 -2.15 -4.59
CA ASN A 139 -12.07 -2.99 -4.36
C ASN A 139 -12.10 -4.16 -5.33
N PHE A 140 -11.95 -3.91 -6.64
CA PHE A 140 -11.87 -4.99 -7.64
C PHE A 140 -10.76 -6.00 -7.34
N TYR A 141 -9.56 -5.53 -6.96
CA TYR A 141 -8.43 -6.37 -6.63
C TYR A 141 -8.71 -7.29 -5.44
N ASN A 142 -9.33 -6.73 -4.38
CA ASN A 142 -9.57 -7.43 -3.12
C ASN A 142 -10.80 -8.36 -3.16
N THR A 143 -11.84 -8.05 -3.95
CA THR A 143 -13.13 -8.75 -3.87
C THR A 143 -13.59 -9.43 -5.16
N VAL A 144 -12.96 -9.17 -6.30
CA VAL A 144 -13.41 -9.71 -7.60
C VAL A 144 -12.29 -10.45 -8.33
N LYS A 145 -11.07 -9.95 -8.29
CA LYS A 145 -9.96 -10.46 -9.10
C LYS A 145 -9.39 -11.76 -8.50
N PRO A 146 -9.41 -12.89 -9.22
CA PRO A 146 -8.71 -14.11 -8.82
C PRO A 146 -7.20 -13.92 -8.73
N HIS A 147 -6.54 -14.54 -7.75
CA HIS A 147 -5.08 -14.54 -7.64
C HIS A 147 -4.50 -15.94 -7.68
N ARG A 148 -3.62 -16.19 -8.65
CA ARG A 148 -2.93 -17.47 -8.81
C ARG A 148 -2.14 -17.90 -7.56
N ARG A 149 -1.61 -16.94 -6.78
CA ARG A 149 -0.89 -17.22 -5.52
C ARG A 149 -1.82 -17.67 -4.38
N LEU A 150 -3.12 -17.44 -4.54
CA LEU A 150 -4.19 -17.82 -3.62
C LEU A 150 -5.06 -18.92 -4.22
N ASN A 151 -4.51 -19.74 -5.12
CA ASN A 151 -5.22 -20.84 -5.79
C ASN A 151 -6.49 -20.44 -6.57
N GLY A 152 -6.61 -19.17 -6.97
CA GLY A 152 -7.79 -18.65 -7.66
C GLY A 152 -8.69 -17.79 -6.78
N ASP A 153 -8.50 -17.82 -5.46
CA ASP A 153 -9.29 -17.01 -4.54
C ASP A 153 -8.89 -15.52 -4.61
N THR A 154 -9.83 -14.68 -4.20
CA THR A 154 -9.64 -13.26 -3.91
C THR A 154 -9.06 -13.07 -2.50
N PRO A 155 -8.38 -11.95 -2.21
CA PRO A 155 -7.91 -11.66 -0.86
C PRO A 155 -9.04 -11.67 0.17
N PHE A 156 -10.22 -11.18 -0.20
CA PHE A 156 -11.40 -11.19 0.65
C PHE A 156 -11.87 -12.61 0.98
N GLU A 157 -11.94 -13.51 0.01
CA GLU A 157 -12.31 -14.93 0.26
C GLU A 157 -11.31 -15.61 1.21
N VAL A 158 -10.01 -15.35 1.05
CA VAL A 158 -8.97 -15.89 1.95
C VAL A 158 -9.16 -15.37 3.39
N LEU A 159 -9.42 -14.08 3.56
CA LEU A 159 -9.70 -13.50 4.89
C LEU A 159 -10.99 -14.04 5.49
N GLN A 160 -12.06 -14.12 4.69
CA GLN A 160 -13.34 -14.66 5.14
C GLN A 160 -13.19 -16.11 5.61
N ALA A 161 -12.46 -16.94 4.85
CA ALA A 161 -12.19 -18.32 5.23
C ALA A 161 -11.37 -18.42 6.52
N TYR A 162 -10.41 -17.51 6.74
CA TYR A 162 -9.63 -17.45 7.98
C TYR A 162 -10.49 -17.08 9.20
N PHE A 163 -11.30 -16.02 9.11
CA PHE A 163 -12.13 -15.56 10.22
C PHE A 163 -13.35 -16.45 10.50
N SER A 164 -13.74 -17.30 9.54
CA SER A 164 -14.85 -18.25 9.72
C SER A 164 -14.42 -19.55 10.42
N GLN A 165 -13.14 -19.70 10.78
CA GLN A 165 -12.66 -20.88 11.50
C GLN A 165 -13.20 -20.89 12.94
N PRO A 166 -13.57 -22.05 13.50
CA PRO A 166 -13.92 -22.15 14.91
C PRO A 166 -12.77 -21.64 15.77
N VAL A 167 -13.08 -20.82 16.77
CA VAL A 167 -12.11 -20.44 17.80
C VAL A 167 -11.73 -21.71 18.57
N ALA A 168 -10.45 -22.06 18.52
CA ALA A 168 -9.90 -23.21 19.25
C ALA A 168 -9.84 -22.96 20.75
#